data_AF-A0AAV9G4C5-F1
#
_entry.id   AF-A0AAV9G4C5-F1
#
_cell.length_a   1.000
_cell.length_b   1.000
_cell.length_c   1.000
_cell.angle_alpha   90.00
_cell.angle_beta   90.00
_cell.angle_gamma   90.00
#
_symmetry.space_group_name_H-M   'P 1'
#
loop_
_entity.id
_entity.type
_entity.pdbx_description
1 polymer ?
#
loop_
_entity_poly.entity_id
_entity_poly.type
_entity_poly.pdbx_seq_one_letter_code
_entity_poly.pdbx_strand_id
1 'polypeptide(L)'
;MRLDYSFLFAICVGVARSADAPLCPWTPPTPCSLQEQPLRQEPPPPSKWEETGKCAGKWCIFVNRGFGNGEGTVAVTTKPNFELLSKIQDSAHQKPSSPPPYYIDQVPGKGLGVVANTTLRRGDPVMLEYPALLVHRELERSTTVPQHEQFDLLDLALDHLPPARRDQFLAQMGHFGGHRITDILTTNAFQLNLGGDDGHHYSSFPGVSRFNHDCRPNVAFYISNRLEHITTVVRDASPGEELSLTYLDSATPRAERRSRARNAWGFQCQCSQCALSDAASALSDARLVEIKQIEKLISDPVSEGVTPGLLRRLAKLYKDDRLEVELGSAYTLMALNYNMLGDAAAAVKYARLAEEAVTIEGGADVGDAKAMRELAAAPKEHFTWRRRFPG
;
A
#
# COMPACT_ATOMS: atom_id res chain seq x y z
N MET A 1 -13.40 9.62 0.09
CA MET A 1 -12.51 10.44 0.94
C MET A 1 -11.15 10.46 0.25
N ARG A 2 -10.83 11.52 -0.52
CA ARG A 2 -9.58 11.60 -1.29
C ARG A 2 -8.41 11.82 -0.31
N LEU A 3 -7.36 11.01 -0.42
CA LEU A 3 -6.09 11.25 0.26
C LEU A 3 -5.43 12.47 -0.40
N ASP A 4 -5.28 13.56 0.36
CA ASP A 4 -4.55 14.75 -0.07
C ASP A 4 -3.04 14.51 0.12
N TYR A 5 -2.30 14.55 -0.98
CA TYR A 5 -0.87 14.22 -1.06
C TYR A 5 -0.02 15.47 -1.31
N SER A 6 -0.37 16.56 -0.64
CA SER A 6 0.30 17.84 -0.82
C SER A 6 1.17 18.15 0.40
N PHE A 7 2.41 18.56 0.12
CA PHE A 7 3.41 19.22 0.99
C PHE A 7 4.44 18.33 1.70
N LEU A 8 5.70 18.44 1.23
CA LEU A 8 6.91 18.55 2.04
C LEU A 8 8.05 19.18 1.19
N PHE A 9 8.77 20.13 1.80
CA PHE A 9 9.85 20.94 1.22
C PHE A 9 11.24 20.36 1.55
N ALA A 10 12.21 20.65 0.68
CA ALA A 10 13.62 20.22 0.75
C ALA A 10 14.55 21.26 1.40
N ILE A 11 15.65 20.82 2.02
CA ILE A 11 16.92 21.57 2.12
C ILE A 11 18.11 20.58 1.99
N CYS A 12 19.01 20.84 1.04
CA CYS A 12 20.26 20.11 0.77
C CYS A 12 21.47 20.90 1.28
N VAL A 13 22.47 20.24 1.87
CA VAL A 13 23.92 20.57 1.72
C VAL A 13 24.72 19.28 1.92
N GLY A 14 25.58 18.91 0.96
CA GLY A 14 26.36 17.68 0.97
C GLY A 14 27.81 17.84 1.43
N VAL A 15 28.48 16.70 1.67
CA VAL A 15 29.96 16.54 1.61
C VAL A 15 30.30 15.09 1.23
N ALA A 16 31.35 14.93 0.42
CA ALA A 16 31.85 13.72 -0.21
C ALA A 16 32.52 12.70 0.74
N ARG A 17 32.51 11.42 0.32
CA ARG A 17 33.18 10.27 0.95
C ARG A 17 34.63 10.13 0.46
N SER A 18 35.53 9.70 1.35
CA SER A 18 36.84 9.14 1.00
C SER A 18 36.94 7.66 1.37
N ALA A 19 37.73 6.93 0.58
CA ALA A 19 37.89 5.49 0.55
C ALA A 19 39.08 4.98 1.39
N ASP A 20 39.15 3.64 1.44
CA ASP A 20 40.32 2.77 1.62
C ASP A 20 40.68 2.24 3.04
N ALA A 21 40.52 0.92 3.18
CA ALA A 21 41.33 0.08 4.06
C ALA A 21 41.58 -1.29 3.37
N PRO A 22 42.78 -1.90 3.54
CA PRO A 22 43.31 -2.92 2.64
C PRO A 22 42.86 -4.36 2.94
N LEU A 23 42.84 -5.17 1.88
CA LEU A 23 42.49 -6.59 1.85
C LEU A 23 43.60 -7.47 2.46
N CYS A 24 43.25 -8.32 3.43
CA CYS A 24 44.11 -9.42 3.90
C CYS A 24 43.85 -10.71 3.10
N PRO A 25 44.89 -11.52 2.81
CA PRO A 25 44.76 -12.74 2.01
C PRO A 25 44.06 -13.88 2.76
N TRP A 26 43.08 -14.50 2.11
CA TRP A 26 42.35 -15.66 2.59
C TRP A 26 43.14 -16.96 2.37
N THR A 27 43.36 -17.74 3.42
CA THR A 27 43.66 -19.19 3.35
C THR A 27 42.45 -19.97 3.87
N PRO A 28 41.96 -21.00 3.17
CA PRO A 28 40.75 -21.73 3.57
C PRO A 28 41.04 -22.68 4.74
N PRO A 29 40.24 -22.69 5.82
CA PRO A 29 40.29 -23.76 6.79
C PRO A 29 39.48 -24.97 6.31
N THR A 30 40.03 -26.15 6.58
CA THR A 30 39.45 -27.49 6.42
C THR A 30 38.02 -27.56 7.02
N PRO A 31 37.04 -28.21 6.36
CA PRO A 31 35.67 -28.20 6.83
C PRO A 31 35.52 -29.05 8.10
N CYS A 32 35.21 -28.38 9.21
CA CYS A 32 34.72 -29.02 10.42
C CYS A 32 33.25 -29.35 10.19
N SER A 33 32.92 -30.64 10.03
CA SER A 33 31.54 -31.10 9.87
C SER A 33 30.82 -31.05 11.24
N LEU A 34 30.35 -29.86 11.63
CA LEU A 34 29.31 -29.75 12.63
C LEU A 34 27.99 -30.13 11.95
N GLN A 35 27.45 -31.28 12.31
CA GLN A 35 26.05 -31.59 12.04
C GLN A 35 25.20 -30.51 12.73
N GLU A 36 24.68 -29.56 11.96
CA GLU A 36 23.63 -28.66 12.43
C GLU A 36 22.42 -29.52 12.80
N GLN A 37 22.25 -29.77 14.10
CA GLN A 37 20.98 -30.25 14.61
C GLN A 37 19.94 -29.18 14.28
N PRO A 38 18.79 -29.52 13.67
CA PRO A 38 17.76 -28.53 13.42
C PRO A 38 17.38 -27.90 14.76
N LEU A 39 17.65 -26.60 14.90
CA LEU A 39 17.22 -25.81 16.04
C LEU A 39 15.74 -26.08 16.24
N ARG A 40 15.37 -26.66 17.38
CA ARG A 40 13.95 -26.76 17.77
C ARG A 40 13.44 -25.33 17.79
N GLN A 41 12.59 -24.98 16.82
CA GLN A 41 11.90 -23.70 16.84
C GLN A 41 10.99 -23.73 18.06
N GLU A 42 11.31 -22.92 19.06
CA GLU A 42 10.39 -22.70 20.17
C GLU A 42 9.07 -22.18 19.61
N PRO A 43 7.92 -22.59 20.18
CA PRO A 43 6.64 -22.07 19.73
C PRO A 43 6.64 -20.53 19.86
N PRO A 44 6.03 -19.81 18.91
CA PRO A 44 5.99 -18.36 18.97
C PRO A 44 5.33 -17.91 20.30
N PRO A 45 5.78 -16.79 20.88
CA PRO A 45 5.16 -16.26 22.09
C PRO A 45 3.67 -15.97 21.84
N PRO A 46 2.83 -15.98 22.89
CA PRO A 46 1.42 -15.67 22.73
C PRO A 46 1.24 -14.26 22.16
N SER A 47 0.30 -14.11 21.23
CA SER A 47 -0.03 -12.80 20.66
C SER A 47 -0.79 -11.98 21.70
N LYS A 48 -0.11 -11.00 22.28
CA LYS A 48 -0.63 -10.12 23.31
C LYS A 48 0.09 -8.78 23.28
N TRP A 49 -0.68 -7.71 23.28
CA TRP A 49 -0.17 -6.34 23.40
C TRP A 49 0.21 -6.01 24.84
N GLU A 50 1.42 -5.50 25.03
CA GLU A 50 2.00 -5.19 26.34
C GLU A 50 2.66 -3.80 26.32
N GLU A 51 2.62 -3.12 27.47
CA GLU A 51 3.28 -1.83 27.68
C GLU A 51 4.68 -2.05 28.26
N THR A 52 5.66 -1.34 27.71
CA THR A 52 7.06 -1.45 28.17
C THR A 52 7.38 -0.49 29.32
N GLY A 53 6.53 0.52 29.54
CA GLY A 53 6.77 1.65 30.45
C GLY A 53 7.80 2.66 29.94
N LYS A 54 8.31 2.49 28.71
CA LYS A 54 9.29 3.40 28.08
C LYS A 54 8.56 4.43 27.23
N CYS A 55 8.73 5.70 27.57
CA CYS A 55 8.01 6.80 26.93
C CYS A 55 8.91 8.04 26.77
N ALA A 56 8.61 8.86 25.76
CA ALA A 56 9.05 10.25 25.66
C ALA A 56 7.80 11.15 25.55
N GLY A 57 7.55 11.95 26.58
CA GLY A 57 6.29 12.70 26.71
C GLY A 57 5.07 11.76 26.74
N LYS A 58 4.12 11.98 25.81
CA LYS A 58 2.90 11.16 25.68
C LYS A 58 3.07 9.92 24.79
N TRP A 59 4.23 9.73 24.19
CA TRP A 59 4.51 8.64 23.26
C TRP A 59 5.21 7.51 24.00
N CYS A 60 4.63 6.32 23.98
CA CYS A 60 5.12 5.15 24.69
C CYS A 60 5.32 3.98 23.73
N ILE A 61 6.23 3.06 24.09
CA ILE A 61 6.48 1.83 23.36
C ILE A 61 5.55 0.73 23.88
N PHE A 62 4.82 0.13 22.95
CA PHE A 62 3.96 -1.04 23.15
C PHE A 62 4.41 -2.16 22.21
N VAL A 63 4.34 -3.39 22.69
CA VAL A 63 4.91 -4.55 21.98
C VAL A 63 3.91 -5.68 21.91
N ASN A 64 3.91 -6.41 20.80
CA ASN A 64 3.27 -7.71 20.70
C ASN A 64 4.21 -8.65 19.96
N ARG A 65 4.97 -9.46 20.71
CA ARG A 65 5.98 -10.38 20.14
C ARG A 65 5.36 -11.57 19.41
N GLY A 66 4.11 -11.92 19.73
CA GLY A 66 3.39 -13.03 19.11
C GLY A 66 2.60 -12.64 17.86
N PHE A 67 2.49 -11.34 17.57
CA PHE A 67 1.66 -10.83 16.47
C PHE A 67 2.11 -11.38 15.11
N GLY A 68 1.14 -11.74 14.27
CA GLY A 68 1.40 -12.12 12.88
C GLY A 68 2.16 -13.44 12.74
N ASN A 69 1.72 -14.49 13.46
CA ASN A 69 2.42 -15.77 13.56
C ASN A 69 3.82 -15.66 14.22
N GLY A 70 3.97 -14.80 15.23
CA GLY A 70 5.23 -14.63 15.96
C GLY A 70 6.30 -13.80 15.24
N GLU A 71 5.94 -13.09 14.17
CA GLU A 71 6.85 -12.12 13.54
C GLU A 71 7.15 -10.93 14.46
N GLY A 72 6.16 -10.55 15.27
CA GLY A 72 6.26 -9.49 16.25
C GLY A 72 6.05 -8.09 15.68
N THR A 73 5.37 -7.26 16.44
CA THR A 73 5.09 -5.86 16.12
C THR A 73 5.41 -4.96 17.31
N VAL A 74 5.98 -3.80 17.04
CA VAL A 74 6.16 -2.73 18.02
C VAL A 74 5.40 -1.49 17.59
N ALA A 75 4.80 -0.78 18.53
CA ALA A 75 4.11 0.48 18.31
C ALA A 75 4.65 1.58 19.22
N VAL A 76 4.99 2.73 18.65
CA VAL A 76 5.29 3.97 19.35
C VAL A 76 4.08 4.89 19.19
N THR A 77 3.24 4.95 20.23
CA THR A 77 1.95 5.64 20.15
C THR A 77 1.48 6.19 21.50
N THR A 78 0.30 6.80 21.54
CA THR A 78 -0.33 7.30 22.77
C THR A 78 -1.13 6.21 23.47
N LYS A 79 -1.44 6.42 24.75
CA LYS A 79 -2.28 5.50 25.52
C LYS A 79 -3.69 5.29 24.91
N PRO A 80 -4.42 6.33 24.46
CA PRO A 80 -5.71 6.13 23.79
C PRO A 80 -5.61 5.29 22.52
N ASN A 81 -4.59 5.49 21.70
CA ASN A 81 -4.40 4.68 20.49
C ASN A 81 -3.97 3.24 20.81
N PHE A 82 -3.22 3.03 21.90
CA PHE A 82 -2.95 1.68 22.40
C PHE A 82 -4.22 0.95 22.84
N GLU A 83 -5.22 1.62 23.39
CA GLU A 83 -6.52 1.00 23.73
C GLU A 83 -7.29 0.54 22.48
N LEU A 84 -7.09 1.21 21.33
CA LEU A 84 -7.63 0.75 20.05
C LEU A 84 -6.83 -0.44 19.53
N LEU A 85 -5.50 -0.31 19.53
CA LEU A 85 -4.56 -1.33 19.07
C LEU A 85 -4.70 -2.66 19.83
N SER A 86 -4.85 -2.60 21.15
CA SER A 86 -4.99 -3.78 22.02
C SER A 86 -6.28 -4.57 21.81
N LYS A 87 -7.29 -3.97 21.15
CA LYS A 87 -8.53 -4.65 20.76
C LYS A 87 -8.40 -5.41 19.44
N ILE A 88 -7.36 -5.15 18.66
CA ILE A 88 -7.14 -5.82 17.39
C ILE A 88 -6.73 -7.26 17.67
N GLN A 89 -7.61 -8.18 17.27
CA GLN A 89 -7.35 -9.61 17.37
C GLN A 89 -6.31 -10.01 16.33
N ASP A 90 -5.28 -10.70 16.79
CA ASP A 90 -4.39 -11.40 15.88
C ASP A 90 -5.15 -12.57 15.27
N SER A 91 -5.42 -12.45 13.99
CA SER A 91 -6.14 -13.46 13.23
C SER A 91 -5.20 -14.38 12.45
N ALA A 92 -3.88 -14.28 12.73
CA ALA A 92 -2.79 -15.13 12.28
C ALA A 92 -3.29 -16.26 11.38
N HIS A 93 -3.46 -15.94 10.10
CA HIS A 93 -3.76 -16.96 9.12
C HIS A 93 -2.53 -17.88 9.08
N GLN A 94 -2.72 -19.20 9.15
CA GLN A 94 -1.60 -20.12 8.93
C GLN A 94 -0.93 -19.70 7.63
N LYS A 95 0.38 -19.38 7.68
CA LYS A 95 1.15 -19.06 6.48
C LYS A 95 0.86 -20.16 5.46
N PRO A 96 0.48 -19.81 4.21
CA PRO A 96 0.22 -20.82 3.19
C PRO A 96 1.38 -21.82 3.16
N SER A 97 1.06 -23.12 3.17
CA SER A 97 2.07 -24.17 3.08
C SER A 97 2.77 -24.19 1.71
N SER A 98 2.19 -23.51 0.72
CA SER A 98 2.76 -23.29 -0.61
C SER A 98 3.84 -22.20 -0.58
N PRO A 99 4.92 -22.34 -1.37
CA PRO A 99 5.87 -21.26 -1.56
C PRO A 99 5.17 -20.00 -2.11
N PRO A 100 5.69 -18.80 -1.82
CA PRO A 100 5.12 -17.56 -2.36
C PRO A 100 5.10 -17.60 -3.89
N PRO A 101 4.10 -17.00 -4.57
CA PRO A 101 4.02 -16.96 -6.03
C PRO A 101 4.98 -15.93 -6.65
N TYR A 102 6.00 -15.52 -5.90
CA TYR A 102 6.99 -14.53 -6.28
C TYR A 102 8.37 -14.88 -5.70
N TYR A 103 9.39 -14.20 -6.21
CA TYR A 103 10.73 -14.14 -5.64
C TYR A 103 11.21 -12.69 -5.65
N ILE A 104 12.26 -12.39 -4.89
CA ILE A 104 12.90 -11.07 -4.87
C ILE A 104 14.16 -11.14 -5.72
N ASP A 105 14.32 -10.23 -6.67
CA ASP A 105 15.49 -10.17 -7.55
C ASP A 105 15.82 -8.73 -7.97
N GLN A 106 16.98 -8.54 -8.59
CA GLN A 106 17.38 -7.26 -9.17
C GLN A 106 16.51 -6.91 -10.39
N VAL A 107 15.83 -5.78 -10.30
CA VAL A 107 15.09 -5.16 -11.39
C VAL A 107 15.93 -4.02 -11.98
N PRO A 108 16.20 -4.01 -13.30
CA PRO A 108 17.00 -2.98 -13.95
C PRO A 108 16.53 -1.56 -13.62
N GLY A 109 17.43 -0.75 -13.05
CA GLY A 109 17.17 0.64 -12.71
C GLY A 109 16.29 0.87 -11.48
N LYS A 110 15.83 -0.18 -10.80
CA LYS A 110 14.96 -0.09 -9.61
C LYS A 110 15.55 -0.79 -8.37
N GLY A 111 16.61 -1.58 -8.52
CA GLY A 111 17.20 -2.34 -7.41
C GLY A 111 16.40 -3.61 -7.14
N LEU A 112 16.30 -4.05 -5.88
CA LEU A 112 15.52 -5.24 -5.55
C LEU A 112 14.03 -5.00 -5.76
N GLY A 113 13.36 -5.93 -6.44
CA GLY A 113 11.92 -5.89 -6.71
C GLY A 113 11.27 -7.26 -6.52
N VAL A 114 9.94 -7.27 -6.49
CA VAL A 114 9.13 -8.50 -6.42
C VAL A 114 8.84 -8.97 -7.84
N VAL A 115 9.14 -10.23 -8.15
CA VAL A 115 8.99 -10.80 -9.50
C VAL A 115 8.14 -12.07 -9.44
N ALA A 116 7.15 -12.20 -10.31
CA ALA A 116 6.29 -13.38 -10.36
C ALA A 116 7.08 -14.63 -10.78
N ASN A 117 6.91 -15.77 -10.08
CA ASN A 117 7.48 -17.06 -10.49
C ASN A 117 6.48 -17.95 -11.24
N THR A 118 5.21 -17.57 -11.25
CA THR A 118 4.11 -18.28 -11.90
C THR A 118 3.23 -17.29 -12.66
N THR A 119 2.29 -17.80 -13.45
CA THR A 119 1.22 -16.96 -14.01
C THR A 119 0.27 -16.57 -12.89
N LEU A 120 0.05 -15.27 -12.75
CA LEU A 120 -0.84 -14.68 -11.76
C LEU A 120 -2.02 -14.04 -12.50
N ARG A 121 -3.24 -14.35 -12.07
CA ARG A 121 -4.48 -13.81 -12.60
C ARG A 121 -4.99 -12.67 -11.72
N ARG A 122 -5.74 -11.74 -12.31
CA ARG A 122 -6.49 -10.74 -11.55
C ARG A 122 -7.28 -11.41 -10.41
N GLY A 123 -7.15 -10.87 -9.20
CA GLY A 123 -7.75 -11.39 -7.98
C GLY A 123 -6.86 -12.36 -7.19
N ASP A 124 -5.76 -12.86 -7.77
CA ASP A 124 -4.85 -13.75 -7.04
C ASP A 124 -4.15 -13.01 -5.90
N PRO A 125 -4.08 -13.61 -4.68
CA PRO A 125 -3.33 -13.04 -3.58
C PRO A 125 -1.81 -13.18 -3.82
N VAL A 126 -1.06 -12.12 -3.55
CA VAL A 126 0.40 -12.09 -3.70
C VAL A 126 1.10 -12.17 -2.35
N MET A 127 0.70 -11.30 -1.42
CA MET A 127 1.38 -11.13 -0.14
C MET A 127 0.38 -10.72 0.94
N LEU A 128 0.51 -11.32 2.12
CA LEU A 128 -0.09 -10.85 3.37
C LEU A 128 1.04 -10.65 4.37
N GLU A 129 1.19 -9.44 4.91
CA GLU A 129 2.22 -9.10 5.89
C GLU A 129 1.62 -8.29 7.05
N TYR A 130 2.22 -8.43 8.23
CA TYR A 130 1.90 -7.65 9.44
C TYR A 130 2.97 -6.57 9.68
N PRO A 131 2.65 -5.43 10.32
CA PRO A 131 3.62 -4.36 10.48
C PRO A 131 4.75 -4.78 11.44
N ALA A 132 5.99 -4.44 11.11
CA ALA A 132 7.10 -4.53 12.06
C ALA A 132 7.03 -3.39 13.08
N LEU A 133 6.80 -2.17 12.59
CA LEU A 133 6.79 -0.96 13.40
C LEU A 133 5.60 -0.08 13.03
N LEU A 134 4.88 0.40 14.05
CA LEU A 134 3.85 1.43 13.98
C LEU A 134 4.36 2.67 14.71
N VAL A 135 4.35 3.83 14.07
CA VAL A 135 4.75 5.09 14.70
C VAL A 135 3.64 6.11 14.52
N HIS A 136 3.21 6.73 15.61
CA HIS A 136 2.23 7.80 15.53
C HIS A 136 2.75 8.96 14.67
N ARG A 137 1.92 9.43 13.72
CA ARG A 137 2.36 10.42 12.72
C ARG A 137 2.84 11.73 13.34
N GLU A 138 2.22 12.14 14.44
CA GLU A 138 2.57 13.39 15.12
C GLU A 138 3.79 13.29 16.06
N LEU A 139 4.44 12.12 16.19
CA LEU A 139 5.70 12.00 16.95
C LEU A 139 6.79 12.88 16.33
N GLU A 140 7.04 12.72 15.02
CA GLU A 140 8.09 13.44 14.29
C GLU A 140 7.84 14.96 14.22
N ARG A 141 6.57 15.36 14.37
CA ARG A 141 6.14 16.78 14.39
C ARG A 141 6.06 17.35 15.80
N SER A 142 6.31 16.54 16.82
CA SER A 142 6.18 16.97 18.21
C SER A 142 7.22 18.03 18.55
N THR A 143 6.77 19.18 19.00
CA THR A 143 7.63 20.25 19.53
C THR A 143 7.88 20.11 21.03
N THR A 144 7.10 19.26 21.71
CA THR A 144 7.20 19.03 23.16
C THR A 144 8.23 17.97 23.54
N VAL A 145 8.61 17.10 22.60
CA VAL A 145 9.64 16.08 22.78
C VAL A 145 10.83 16.46 21.89
N PRO A 146 12.03 16.71 22.46
CA PRO A 146 13.22 17.00 21.66
C PRO A 146 13.53 15.88 20.66
N GLN A 147 14.05 16.23 19.48
CA GLN A 147 14.29 15.27 18.40
C GLN A 147 15.18 14.09 18.81
N HIS A 148 16.21 14.31 19.62
CA HIS A 148 17.08 13.22 20.08
C HIS A 148 16.33 12.20 20.96
N GLU A 149 15.40 12.64 21.82
CA GLU A 149 14.55 11.72 22.60
C GLU A 149 13.58 10.94 21.72
N GLN A 150 13.10 11.54 20.62
CA GLN A 150 12.28 10.83 19.62
C GLN A 150 13.10 9.72 18.95
N PHE A 151 14.35 10.00 18.60
CA PHE A 151 15.27 9.02 18.02
C PHE A 151 15.58 7.88 19.00
N ASP A 152 15.95 8.21 20.23
CA ASP A 152 16.21 7.23 21.30
C ASP A 152 14.99 6.32 21.54
N LEU A 153 13.77 6.88 21.49
CA LEU A 153 12.53 6.12 21.64
C LEU A 153 12.31 5.14 20.47
N LEU A 154 12.63 5.56 19.25
CA LEU A 154 12.52 4.70 18.06
C LEU A 154 13.57 3.59 18.05
N ASP A 155 14.82 3.90 18.43
CA ASP A 155 15.89 2.91 18.57
C ASP A 155 15.53 1.85 19.59
N LEU A 156 15.04 2.27 20.77
CA LEU A 156 14.56 1.38 21.81
C LEU A 156 13.35 0.56 21.36
N ALA A 157 12.45 1.13 20.55
CA ALA A 157 11.32 0.40 20.00
C ALA A 157 11.78 -0.77 19.11
N LEU A 158 12.79 -0.59 18.25
CA LEU A 158 13.30 -1.69 17.43
C LEU A 158 14.02 -2.78 18.24
N ASP A 159 14.63 -2.45 19.38
CA ASP A 159 15.23 -3.45 20.27
C ASP A 159 14.20 -4.44 20.85
N HIS A 160 12.91 -4.09 20.81
CA HIS A 160 11.83 -4.99 21.22
C HIS A 160 11.41 -6.00 20.14
N LEU A 161 11.81 -5.84 18.88
CA LEU A 161 11.49 -6.81 17.83
C LEU A 161 12.29 -8.10 17.98
N PRO A 162 11.76 -9.26 17.53
CA PRO A 162 12.57 -10.45 17.30
C PRO A 162 13.76 -10.12 16.37
N PRO A 163 14.98 -10.67 16.62
CA PRO A 163 16.18 -10.30 15.86
C PRO A 163 16.02 -10.38 14.34
N ALA A 164 15.43 -11.47 13.83
CA ALA A 164 15.18 -11.63 12.39
C ALA A 164 14.25 -10.55 11.83
N ARG A 165 13.24 -10.12 12.59
CA ARG A 165 12.30 -9.07 12.18
C ARG A 165 12.95 -7.69 12.21
N ARG A 166 13.80 -7.43 13.21
CA ARG A 166 14.63 -6.23 13.29
C ARG A 166 15.57 -6.14 12.09
N ASP A 167 16.24 -7.23 11.74
CA ASP A 167 17.17 -7.27 10.60
C ASP A 167 16.44 -7.02 9.28
N GLN A 168 15.24 -7.60 9.10
CA GLN A 168 14.38 -7.32 7.95
C GLN A 168 14.02 -5.84 7.84
N PHE A 169 13.62 -5.21 8.96
CA PHE A 169 13.34 -3.77 8.99
C PHE A 169 14.58 -2.96 8.62
N LEU A 170 15.72 -3.24 9.24
CA LEU A 170 16.97 -2.52 9.02
C LEU A 170 17.58 -2.73 7.62
N ALA A 171 17.14 -3.75 6.89
CA ALA A 171 17.52 -4.04 5.50
C ALA A 171 16.66 -3.31 4.45
N GLN A 172 15.65 -2.53 4.87
CA GLN A 172 14.91 -1.63 4.00
C GLN A 172 15.79 -0.43 3.59
N MET A 173 15.46 0.21 2.47
CA MET A 173 16.22 1.34 1.94
C MET A 173 15.92 2.62 2.73
N GLY A 174 16.94 3.33 3.21
CA GLY A 174 16.85 4.74 3.58
C GLY A 174 17.33 5.61 2.42
N HIS A 175 16.80 6.84 2.29
CA HIS A 175 17.10 7.73 1.16
C HIS A 175 17.66 9.09 1.57
N PHE A 176 17.12 9.68 2.63
CA PHE A 176 17.36 11.07 3.03
C PHE A 176 18.51 11.23 4.05
N GLY A 177 18.95 10.12 4.66
CA GLY A 177 19.96 10.14 5.72
C GLY A 177 19.42 10.64 7.07
N GLY A 178 20.33 10.94 8.00
CA GLY A 178 19.97 11.29 9.37
C GLY A 178 19.80 10.06 10.27
N HIS A 179 18.78 10.08 11.13
CA HIS A 179 18.45 8.96 12.01
C HIS A 179 17.92 7.77 11.20
N ARG A 180 18.56 6.60 11.33
CA ARG A 180 18.36 5.45 10.44
C ARG A 180 16.90 4.98 10.37
N ILE A 181 16.20 4.89 11.50
CA ILE A 181 14.82 4.38 11.54
C ILE A 181 13.87 5.37 10.88
N THR A 182 14.05 6.67 11.16
CA THR A 182 13.27 7.74 10.54
C THR A 182 13.49 7.77 9.03
N ASP A 183 14.72 7.57 8.56
CA ASP A 183 15.03 7.52 7.13
C ASP A 183 14.35 6.34 6.41
N ILE A 184 14.36 5.16 7.05
CA ILE A 184 13.64 3.98 6.56
C ILE A 184 12.13 4.22 6.55
N LEU A 185 11.55 4.78 7.62
CA LEU A 185 10.12 5.06 7.69
C LEU A 185 9.68 6.08 6.64
N THR A 186 10.45 7.16 6.48
CA THR A 186 10.17 8.20 5.46
C THR A 186 10.12 7.61 4.06
N THR A 187 10.96 6.61 3.79
CA THR A 187 11.08 5.99 2.45
C THR A 187 10.03 4.90 2.21
N ASN A 188 9.69 4.11 3.24
CA ASN A 188 9.00 2.82 3.08
C ASN A 188 7.67 2.69 3.81
N ALA A 189 7.28 3.66 4.64
CA ALA A 189 6.10 3.52 5.48
C ALA A 189 4.79 3.70 4.70
N PHE A 190 3.79 2.93 5.11
CA PHE A 190 2.41 3.05 4.68
C PHE A 190 1.61 3.81 5.74
N GLN A 191 0.64 4.60 5.31
CA GLN A 191 -0.26 5.26 6.24
C GLN A 191 -1.32 4.27 6.74
N LEU A 192 -1.55 4.27 8.04
CA LEU A 192 -2.51 3.41 8.71
C LEU A 192 -3.39 4.26 9.64
N ASN A 193 -4.68 3.94 9.70
CA ASN A 193 -5.61 4.57 10.63
C ASN A 193 -6.22 3.52 11.57
N LEU A 194 -5.94 3.62 12.87
CA LEU A 194 -6.53 2.76 13.91
C LEU A 194 -7.99 3.12 14.25
N GLY A 195 -8.50 4.22 13.69
CA GLY A 195 -9.78 4.82 14.07
C GLY A 195 -9.64 5.82 15.23
N GLY A 196 -10.76 6.32 15.73
CA GLY A 196 -10.78 7.40 16.73
C GLY A 196 -10.34 8.76 16.17
N ASP A 197 -10.13 9.72 17.06
CA ASP A 197 -9.87 11.12 16.67
C ASP A 197 -8.44 11.37 16.18
N ASP A 198 -7.46 10.58 16.63
CA ASP A 198 -6.02 10.76 16.33
C ASP A 198 -5.32 9.42 16.02
N GLY A 199 -6.02 8.48 15.35
CA GLY A 199 -5.52 7.13 15.08
C GLY A 199 -4.45 7.02 13.97
N HIS A 200 -3.80 8.10 13.56
CA HIS A 200 -2.97 8.13 12.35
C HIS A 200 -1.52 7.70 12.61
N HIS A 201 -1.08 6.66 11.91
CA HIS A 201 0.24 6.06 12.08
C HIS A 201 0.97 5.88 10.74
N TYR A 202 2.29 5.94 10.79
CA TYR A 202 3.18 5.33 9.82
C TYR A 202 3.40 3.87 10.20
N SER A 203 3.36 2.98 9.21
CA SER A 203 3.47 1.54 9.39
C SER A 203 4.51 0.96 8.43
N SER A 204 5.46 0.18 8.94
CA SER A 204 6.49 -0.46 8.12
C SER A 204 6.19 -1.94 7.92
N PHE A 205 6.21 -2.38 6.67
CA PHE A 205 6.03 -3.76 6.23
C PHE A 205 7.25 -4.17 5.37
N PRO A 206 8.32 -4.69 5.98
CA PRO A 206 9.60 -4.94 5.30
C PRO A 206 9.53 -5.76 4.00
N GLY A 207 8.65 -6.76 3.91
CA GLY A 207 8.43 -7.53 2.69
C GLY A 207 7.73 -6.72 1.60
N VAL A 208 6.66 -6.01 1.97
CA VAL A 208 5.91 -5.13 1.07
C VAL A 208 6.79 -3.99 0.54
N SER A 209 7.74 -3.48 1.30
CA SER A 209 8.66 -2.43 0.85
C SER A 209 9.58 -2.84 -0.31
N ARG A 210 9.53 -4.11 -0.76
CA ARG A 210 10.20 -4.57 -1.98
C ARG A 210 9.39 -4.33 -3.25
N PHE A 211 8.10 -4.01 -3.17
CA PHE A 211 7.33 -3.64 -4.36
C PHE A 211 7.78 -2.28 -4.85
N ASN A 212 8.37 -2.22 -6.04
CA ASN A 212 8.75 -0.97 -6.67
C ASN A 212 7.54 -0.21 -7.22
N HIS A 213 7.75 1.08 -7.51
CA HIS A 213 6.77 1.91 -8.19
C HIS A 213 6.61 1.56 -9.68
N ASP A 214 5.36 1.49 -10.13
CA ASP A 214 4.93 1.74 -11.51
C ASP A 214 3.72 2.70 -11.50
N CYS A 215 3.61 3.57 -12.51
CA CYS A 215 2.45 4.46 -12.62
C CYS A 215 1.19 3.73 -13.09
N ARG A 216 1.32 2.51 -13.63
CA ARG A 216 0.23 1.60 -14.05
C ARG A 216 0.52 0.21 -13.49
N PRO A 217 0.45 0.08 -12.16
CA PRO A 217 0.84 -1.14 -11.46
C PRO A 217 -0.02 -2.34 -11.87
N ASN A 218 0.48 -3.55 -11.58
CA ASN A 218 -0.26 -4.81 -11.77
C ASN A 218 -0.75 -5.41 -10.45
N VAL A 219 -0.40 -4.84 -9.30
CA VAL A 219 -0.98 -5.20 -8.00
C VAL A 219 -1.57 -3.96 -7.33
N ALA A 220 -2.62 -4.17 -6.53
CA ALA A 220 -3.17 -3.21 -5.58
C ALA A 220 -2.96 -3.75 -4.16
N PHE A 221 -3.14 -2.87 -3.18
CA PHE A 221 -3.12 -3.26 -1.79
C PHE A 221 -4.18 -2.54 -0.97
N TYR A 222 -4.49 -3.12 0.18
CA TYR A 222 -5.14 -2.43 1.28
C TYR A 222 -4.55 -2.91 2.60
N ILE A 223 -4.78 -2.14 3.66
CA ILE A 223 -4.47 -2.52 5.02
C ILE A 223 -5.78 -2.76 5.76
N SER A 224 -6.00 -3.98 6.24
CA SER A 224 -7.22 -4.35 6.96
C SER A 224 -7.27 -3.70 8.34
N ASN A 225 -8.46 -3.69 8.96
CA ASN A 225 -8.63 -3.32 10.37
C ASN A 225 -7.91 -4.28 11.35
N ARG A 226 -7.35 -5.40 10.85
CA ARG A 226 -6.53 -6.36 11.58
C ARG A 226 -5.03 -6.12 11.39
N LEU A 227 -4.65 -4.96 10.84
CA LEU A 227 -3.27 -4.58 10.51
C LEU A 227 -2.61 -5.47 9.44
N GLU A 228 -3.40 -6.14 8.61
CA GLU A 228 -2.86 -6.98 7.55
C GLU A 228 -2.70 -6.14 6.30
N HIS A 229 -1.47 -6.01 5.81
CA HIS A 229 -1.22 -5.50 4.48
C HIS A 229 -1.44 -6.62 3.46
N ILE A 230 -2.47 -6.48 2.63
CA ILE A 230 -2.89 -7.49 1.66
C ILE A 230 -2.63 -6.96 0.26
N THR A 231 -1.82 -7.67 -0.51
CA THR A 231 -1.47 -7.34 -1.90
C THR A 231 -2.10 -8.32 -2.86
N THR A 232 -2.81 -7.81 -3.85
CA THR A 232 -3.63 -8.61 -4.79
C THR A 232 -3.39 -8.15 -6.22
N VAL A 233 -3.39 -9.09 -7.15
CA VAL A 233 -3.19 -8.82 -8.58
C VAL A 233 -4.42 -8.09 -9.16
N VAL A 234 -4.19 -6.96 -9.83
CA VAL A 234 -5.25 -6.23 -10.58
C VAL A 234 -5.17 -6.44 -12.09
N ARG A 235 -4.01 -6.89 -12.57
CA ARG A 235 -3.74 -7.18 -13.99
C ARG A 235 -2.87 -8.41 -14.06
N ASP A 236 -3.26 -9.37 -14.91
CA ASP A 236 -2.52 -10.61 -15.12
C ASP A 236 -1.02 -10.35 -15.29
N ALA A 237 -0.21 -11.17 -14.62
CA ALA A 237 1.25 -11.11 -14.67
C ALA A 237 1.82 -12.47 -15.08
N SER A 238 2.81 -12.44 -15.98
CA SER A 238 3.51 -13.65 -16.43
C SER A 238 4.71 -13.98 -15.53
N PRO A 239 5.19 -15.23 -15.50
CA PRO A 239 6.46 -15.56 -14.85
C PRO A 239 7.59 -14.64 -15.37
N GLY A 240 8.36 -14.07 -14.46
CA GLY A 240 9.43 -13.10 -14.77
C GLY A 240 8.96 -11.65 -14.89
N GLU A 241 7.66 -11.35 -14.84
CA GLU A 241 7.16 -9.98 -14.77
C GLU A 241 7.31 -9.41 -13.35
N GLU A 242 7.80 -8.17 -13.25
CA GLU A 242 7.86 -7.44 -11.99
C GLU A 242 6.44 -7.14 -11.50
N LEU A 243 6.16 -7.47 -10.23
CA LEU A 243 4.98 -7.03 -9.51
C LEU A 243 5.28 -5.67 -8.88
N SER A 244 4.43 -4.68 -9.17
CA SER A 244 4.66 -3.28 -8.80
C SER A 244 3.40 -2.65 -8.22
N LEU A 245 3.61 -1.75 -7.25
CA LEU A 245 2.58 -0.90 -6.66
C LEU A 245 2.68 0.53 -7.23
N THR A 246 1.65 1.34 -7.01
CA THR A 246 1.79 2.79 -7.21
C THR A 246 2.02 3.48 -5.88
N TYR A 247 2.98 4.41 -5.83
CA TYR A 247 3.26 5.22 -4.63
C TYR A 247 2.50 6.56 -4.66
N LEU A 248 1.82 6.84 -5.77
CA LEU A 248 1.22 8.11 -6.10
C LEU A 248 -0.09 7.89 -6.84
N ASP A 249 -0.91 8.93 -6.94
CA ASP A 249 -2.16 8.89 -7.71
C ASP A 249 -1.86 8.63 -9.19
N SER A 250 -2.27 7.46 -9.67
CA SER A 250 -2.08 7.02 -11.05
C SER A 250 -2.81 7.93 -12.05
N ALA A 251 -3.91 8.56 -11.65
CA ALA A 251 -4.75 9.42 -12.48
C ALA A 251 -4.32 10.91 -12.47
N THR A 252 -3.04 11.21 -12.15
CA THR A 252 -2.43 12.54 -12.30
C THR A 252 -1.55 12.63 -13.55
N PRO A 253 -1.34 13.83 -14.15
CA PRO A 253 -0.53 13.99 -15.38
C PRO A 253 0.94 13.55 -15.24
N ARG A 254 1.60 13.16 -16.35
CA ARG A 254 3.00 12.65 -16.34
C ARG A 254 3.98 13.59 -15.63
N ALA A 255 3.88 14.90 -15.87
CA ALA A 255 4.76 15.88 -15.27
C ALA A 255 4.64 15.90 -13.73
N GLU A 256 3.41 15.80 -13.22
CA GLU A 256 3.14 15.76 -11.79
C GLU A 256 3.67 14.47 -11.16
N ARG A 257 3.41 13.30 -11.78
CA ARG A 257 3.94 12.01 -11.30
C ARG A 257 5.46 12.01 -11.21
N ARG A 258 6.16 12.51 -12.25
CA ARG A 258 7.63 12.60 -12.27
C ARG A 258 8.17 13.58 -11.23
N SER A 259 7.51 14.71 -11.04
CA SER A 259 7.87 15.70 -10.00
C SER A 259 7.72 15.10 -8.60
N ARG A 260 6.58 14.48 -8.31
CA ARG A 260 6.31 13.82 -7.03
C ARG A 260 7.29 12.69 -6.75
N ALA A 261 7.52 11.79 -7.71
CA ALA A 261 8.49 10.69 -7.56
C ALA A 261 9.90 11.20 -7.20
N ARG A 262 10.35 12.28 -7.86
CA ARG A 262 11.63 12.91 -7.58
C ARG A 262 11.68 13.55 -6.20
N ASN A 263 10.63 14.28 -5.81
CA ASN A 263 10.65 15.05 -4.57
C ASN A 263 10.46 14.16 -3.33
N ALA A 264 9.67 13.09 -3.44
CA ALA A 264 9.33 12.22 -2.30
C ALA A 264 10.23 10.98 -2.17
N TRP A 265 10.88 10.52 -3.25
CA TRP A 265 11.75 9.33 -3.21
C TRP A 265 13.08 9.51 -3.96
N GLY A 266 13.35 10.68 -4.54
CA GLY A 266 14.61 10.97 -5.21
C GLY A 266 14.85 10.25 -6.53
N PHE A 267 13.88 9.53 -7.09
CA PHE A 267 14.03 8.82 -8.36
C PHE A 267 13.26 9.48 -9.51
N GLN A 268 13.76 9.28 -10.73
CA GLN A 268 13.02 9.59 -11.94
C GLN A 268 12.32 8.33 -12.44
N CYS A 269 10.99 8.32 -12.40
CA CYS A 269 10.21 7.16 -12.87
C CYS A 269 10.46 6.90 -14.36
N GLN A 270 10.81 5.65 -14.68
CA GLN A 270 11.08 5.15 -16.04
C GLN A 270 10.08 4.06 -16.47
N CYS A 271 8.93 3.96 -15.80
CA CYS A 271 7.88 3.02 -16.18
C CYS A 271 7.40 3.27 -17.61
N SER A 272 6.71 2.29 -18.19
CA SER A 272 6.17 2.36 -19.56
C SER A 272 5.35 3.64 -19.83
N GLN A 273 4.65 4.18 -18.84
CA GLN A 273 3.91 5.44 -18.99
C GLN A 273 4.79 6.69 -18.95
N CYS A 274 5.80 6.72 -18.09
CA CYS A 274 6.72 7.85 -17.99
C CYS A 274 7.70 7.89 -19.17
N ALA A 275 7.93 6.74 -19.81
CA ALA A 275 8.77 6.57 -21.00
C ALA A 275 8.03 6.86 -22.32
N LEU A 276 6.72 7.14 -22.30
CA LEU A 276 5.99 7.57 -23.49
C LEU A 276 6.61 8.81 -24.13
N SER A 277 6.51 8.90 -25.46
CA SER A 277 6.80 10.14 -26.19
C SER A 277 5.92 11.29 -25.69
N ASP A 278 6.36 12.54 -25.89
CA ASP A 278 5.61 13.70 -25.42
C ASP A 278 4.20 13.77 -26.02
N ALA A 279 4.04 13.41 -27.31
CA ALA A 279 2.74 13.33 -27.95
C ALA A 279 1.85 12.24 -27.33
N ALA A 280 2.38 11.04 -27.09
CA ALA A 280 1.61 9.95 -26.47
C ALA A 280 1.25 10.26 -25.01
N SER A 281 2.16 10.89 -24.26
CA SER A 281 1.89 11.37 -22.90
C SER A 281 0.80 12.44 -22.89
N ALA A 282 0.83 13.41 -23.82
CA ALA A 282 -0.18 14.45 -23.89
C ALA A 282 -1.58 13.86 -24.17
N LEU A 283 -1.66 12.80 -24.98
CA LEU A 283 -2.91 12.07 -25.21
C LEU A 283 -3.40 11.36 -23.94
N SER A 284 -2.53 10.69 -23.19
CA SER A 284 -2.88 10.08 -21.89
C SER A 284 -3.33 11.15 -20.89
N ASP A 285 -2.60 12.24 -20.75
CA ASP A 285 -2.95 13.34 -19.84
C ASP A 285 -4.33 13.96 -20.22
N ALA A 286 -4.64 14.09 -21.51
CA ALA A 286 -5.96 14.52 -21.97
C ALA A 286 -7.08 13.53 -21.60
N ARG A 287 -6.83 12.21 -21.68
CA ARG A 287 -7.78 11.19 -21.21
C ARG A 287 -8.03 11.29 -19.71
N LEU A 288 -7.00 11.56 -18.91
CA LEU A 288 -7.14 11.74 -17.46
C LEU A 288 -8.00 12.96 -17.12
N VAL A 289 -7.89 14.04 -17.88
CA VAL A 289 -8.78 15.22 -17.75
C VAL A 289 -10.21 14.85 -18.10
N GLU A 290 -10.42 14.13 -19.21
CA GLU A 290 -11.75 13.68 -19.64
C GLU A 290 -12.40 12.75 -18.59
N ILE A 291 -11.64 11.80 -18.03
CA ILE A 291 -12.10 10.93 -16.93
C ILE A 291 -12.64 11.78 -15.79
N LYS A 292 -11.85 12.73 -15.27
CA LYS A 292 -12.25 13.58 -14.13
C LYS A 292 -13.50 14.41 -14.44
N GLN A 293 -13.66 14.89 -15.68
CA GLN A 293 -14.85 15.62 -16.11
C GLN A 293 -16.10 14.73 -16.14
N ILE A 294 -15.98 13.52 -16.71
CA ILE A 294 -17.08 12.56 -16.76
C ILE A 294 -17.46 12.12 -15.34
N GLU A 295 -16.49 11.74 -14.51
CA GLU A 295 -16.73 11.35 -13.11
C GLU A 295 -17.47 12.44 -12.33
N LYS A 296 -17.02 13.70 -12.48
CA LYS A 296 -17.68 14.85 -11.86
C LYS A 296 -19.14 14.95 -12.30
N LEU A 297 -19.41 14.85 -13.61
CA LEU A 297 -20.78 14.92 -14.14
C LEU A 297 -21.65 13.77 -13.63
N ILE A 298 -21.16 12.52 -13.64
CA ILE A 298 -21.97 11.35 -13.29
C ILE A 298 -22.11 11.15 -11.77
N SER A 299 -21.26 11.79 -10.96
CA SER A 299 -21.35 11.78 -9.50
C SER A 299 -22.55 12.59 -8.98
N ASP A 300 -23.01 13.57 -9.76
CA ASP A 300 -24.20 14.34 -9.44
C ASP A 300 -25.46 13.67 -10.04
N PRO A 301 -26.39 13.18 -9.20
CA PRO A 301 -27.58 12.48 -9.66
C PRO A 301 -28.57 13.37 -10.44
N VAL A 302 -28.46 14.71 -10.34
CA VAL A 302 -29.35 15.64 -11.07
C VAL A 302 -28.73 16.23 -12.34
N SER A 303 -27.45 15.93 -12.62
CA SER A 303 -26.79 16.39 -13.84
C SER A 303 -27.47 15.86 -15.11
N GLU A 304 -27.62 16.76 -16.09
CA GLU A 304 -28.15 16.44 -17.43
C GLU A 304 -27.07 15.84 -18.35
N GLY A 305 -27.47 15.28 -19.49
CA GLY A 305 -26.53 14.80 -20.52
C GLY A 305 -25.82 13.48 -20.20
N VAL A 306 -26.12 12.84 -19.08
CA VAL A 306 -25.60 11.50 -18.77
C VAL A 306 -26.27 10.46 -19.66
N THR A 307 -25.49 9.78 -20.50
CA THR A 307 -26.00 8.80 -21.46
C THR A 307 -25.25 7.46 -21.35
N PRO A 308 -25.83 6.34 -21.82
CA PRO A 308 -25.11 5.07 -21.92
C PRO A 308 -23.81 5.18 -22.76
N GLY A 309 -23.78 6.07 -23.75
CA GLY A 309 -22.59 6.35 -24.56
C GLY A 309 -21.46 6.98 -23.76
N LEU A 310 -21.78 7.94 -22.89
CA LEU A 310 -20.83 8.57 -21.98
C LEU A 310 -20.22 7.56 -20.98
N LEU A 311 -21.04 6.68 -20.42
CA LEU A 311 -20.58 5.63 -19.50
C LEU A 311 -19.67 4.63 -20.23
N ARG A 312 -20.00 4.22 -21.46
CA ARG A 312 -19.10 3.38 -22.28
C ARG A 312 -17.78 4.07 -22.61
N ARG A 313 -17.82 5.39 -22.85
CA ARG A 313 -16.62 6.20 -23.06
C ARG A 313 -15.73 6.17 -21.81
N LEU A 314 -16.31 6.35 -20.62
CA LEU A 314 -15.57 6.27 -19.35
C LEU A 314 -14.84 4.93 -19.20
N ALA A 315 -15.53 3.80 -19.34
CA ALA A 315 -14.89 2.48 -19.25
C ALA A 315 -13.75 2.31 -20.28
N LYS A 316 -13.93 2.83 -21.49
CA LYS A 316 -12.86 2.81 -22.50
C LYS A 316 -11.65 3.64 -22.07
N LEU A 317 -11.85 4.82 -21.50
CA LEU A 317 -10.74 5.68 -21.03
C LEU A 317 -9.93 4.99 -19.92
N TYR A 318 -10.58 4.37 -18.93
CA TYR A 318 -9.89 3.59 -17.90
C TYR A 318 -9.04 2.46 -18.47
N LYS A 319 -9.58 1.73 -19.45
CA LYS A 319 -8.87 0.65 -20.13
C LYS A 319 -7.70 1.16 -20.96
N ASP A 320 -7.92 2.18 -21.78
CA ASP A 320 -6.90 2.73 -22.67
C ASP A 320 -5.71 3.32 -21.88
N ASP A 321 -5.98 3.85 -20.69
CA ASP A 321 -4.96 4.42 -19.81
C ASP A 321 -4.48 3.47 -18.71
N ARG A 322 -4.92 2.20 -18.69
CA ARG A 322 -4.47 1.15 -17.74
C ARG A 322 -4.62 1.53 -16.26
N LEU A 323 -5.79 2.04 -15.89
CA LEU A 323 -6.10 2.44 -14.51
C LEU A 323 -6.75 1.29 -13.72
N GLU A 324 -6.20 0.07 -13.81
CA GLU A 324 -6.82 -1.12 -13.21
C GLU A 324 -6.92 -1.09 -11.67
N VAL A 325 -6.10 -0.26 -11.00
CA VAL A 325 -6.12 -0.05 -9.54
C VAL A 325 -7.14 0.99 -9.06
N GLU A 326 -7.87 1.62 -9.99
CA GLU A 326 -8.88 2.66 -9.71
C GLU A 326 -10.28 2.23 -10.20
N LEU A 327 -10.48 0.94 -10.50
CA LEU A 327 -11.69 0.45 -11.17
C LEU A 327 -12.88 0.34 -10.21
N GLY A 328 -12.66 0.14 -8.91
CA GLY A 328 -13.72 -0.02 -7.92
C GLY A 328 -14.67 1.18 -7.89
N SER A 329 -14.12 2.37 -7.75
CA SER A 329 -14.90 3.63 -7.75
C SER A 329 -15.56 3.88 -9.11
N ALA A 330 -14.84 3.65 -10.21
CA ALA A 330 -15.34 3.87 -11.55
C ALA A 330 -16.54 2.97 -11.88
N TYR A 331 -16.41 1.66 -11.63
CA TYR A 331 -17.49 0.71 -11.85
C TYR A 331 -18.67 0.93 -10.92
N THR A 332 -18.45 1.38 -9.69
CA THR A 332 -19.52 1.78 -8.76
C THR A 332 -20.35 2.93 -9.36
N LEU A 333 -19.68 4.01 -9.79
CA LEU A 333 -20.35 5.14 -10.44
C LEU A 333 -21.11 4.71 -11.70
N MET A 334 -20.51 3.83 -12.51
CA MET A 334 -21.16 3.31 -13.71
C MET A 334 -22.40 2.47 -13.37
N ALA A 335 -22.32 1.56 -12.41
CA ALA A 335 -23.43 0.71 -11.99
C ALA A 335 -24.63 1.56 -11.52
N LEU A 336 -24.36 2.53 -10.64
CA LEU A 336 -25.37 3.46 -10.15
C LEU A 336 -26.00 4.25 -11.30
N ASN A 337 -25.20 4.78 -12.23
CA ASN A 337 -25.72 5.59 -13.33
C ASN A 337 -26.49 4.79 -14.38
N TYR A 338 -26.08 3.57 -14.71
CA TYR A 338 -26.91 2.68 -15.55
C TYR A 338 -28.26 2.39 -14.87
N ASN A 339 -28.27 2.22 -13.55
CA ASN A 339 -29.51 2.03 -12.80
C ASN A 339 -30.41 3.29 -12.82
N MET A 340 -29.81 4.47 -12.68
CA MET A 340 -30.51 5.76 -12.81
C MET A 340 -31.08 6.00 -14.21
N LEU A 341 -30.45 5.43 -15.24
CA LEU A 341 -30.92 5.43 -16.62
C LEU A 341 -31.93 4.32 -16.92
N GLY A 342 -32.31 3.49 -15.93
CA GLY A 342 -33.24 2.38 -16.12
C GLY A 342 -32.69 1.20 -16.92
N ASP A 343 -31.37 1.12 -17.11
CA ASP A 343 -30.70 -0.01 -17.76
C ASP A 343 -30.27 -1.03 -16.70
N ALA A 344 -31.21 -1.89 -16.29
CA ALA A 344 -30.97 -2.90 -15.26
C ALA A 344 -29.86 -3.89 -15.64
N ALA A 345 -29.75 -4.27 -16.91
CA ALA A 345 -28.77 -5.26 -17.36
C ALA A 345 -27.34 -4.70 -17.25
N ALA A 346 -27.12 -3.46 -17.71
CA ALA A 346 -25.83 -2.81 -17.54
C ALA A 346 -25.54 -2.49 -16.07
N ALA A 347 -26.55 -2.08 -15.30
CA ALA A 347 -26.41 -1.85 -13.86
C ALA A 347 -25.89 -3.10 -13.14
N VAL A 348 -26.51 -4.28 -13.36
CA VAL A 348 -26.06 -5.55 -12.77
C VAL A 348 -24.65 -5.92 -13.21
N LYS A 349 -24.32 -5.76 -14.50
CA LYS A 349 -22.98 -6.03 -15.00
C LYS A 349 -21.93 -5.20 -14.27
N TYR A 350 -22.11 -3.89 -14.21
CA TYR A 350 -21.13 -3.00 -13.58
C TYR A 350 -21.14 -3.11 -12.06
N ALA A 351 -22.27 -3.46 -11.44
CA ALA A 351 -22.34 -3.75 -10.01
C ALA A 351 -21.45 -4.96 -9.65
N ARG A 352 -21.48 -6.04 -10.44
CA ARG A 352 -20.61 -7.21 -10.22
C ARG A 352 -19.13 -6.90 -10.44
N LEU A 353 -18.82 -6.12 -11.49
CA LEU A 353 -17.44 -5.67 -11.74
C LEU A 353 -16.94 -4.74 -10.62
N ALA A 354 -17.81 -3.88 -10.09
CA ALA A 354 -17.52 -3.00 -8.98
C ALA A 354 -17.27 -3.81 -7.71
N GLU A 355 -18.13 -4.78 -7.38
CA GLU A 355 -17.96 -5.68 -6.23
C GLU A 355 -16.58 -6.36 -6.25
N GLU A 356 -16.18 -6.95 -7.38
CA GLU A 356 -14.87 -7.57 -7.54
C GLU A 356 -13.73 -6.56 -7.34
N ALA A 357 -13.81 -5.41 -8.03
CA ALA A 357 -12.76 -4.40 -7.98
C ALA A 357 -12.60 -3.76 -6.59
N VAL A 358 -13.69 -3.37 -5.93
CA VAL A 358 -13.61 -2.82 -4.56
C VAL A 358 -13.15 -3.86 -3.54
N THR A 359 -13.47 -5.14 -3.77
CA THR A 359 -12.96 -6.23 -2.92
C THR A 359 -11.44 -6.39 -3.07
N ILE A 360 -10.93 -6.29 -4.30
CA ILE A 360 -9.48 -6.33 -4.56
C ILE A 360 -8.79 -5.08 -3.96
N GLU A 361 -9.40 -3.91 -4.11
CA GLU A 361 -8.83 -2.61 -3.72
C GLU A 361 -8.95 -2.30 -2.22
N GLY A 362 -9.92 -2.87 -1.51
CA GLY A 362 -10.19 -2.54 -0.11
C GLY A 362 -10.58 -3.70 0.81
N GLY A 363 -10.71 -4.91 0.27
CA GLY A 363 -11.10 -6.13 1.02
C GLY A 363 -12.60 -6.43 0.98
N ALA A 364 -12.97 -7.65 1.36
CA ALA A 364 -14.36 -8.15 1.26
C ALA A 364 -15.36 -7.43 2.18
N ASP A 365 -14.86 -6.81 3.24
CA ASP A 365 -15.66 -6.14 4.27
C ASP A 365 -15.98 -4.66 3.94
N VAL A 366 -15.49 -4.13 2.82
CA VAL A 366 -15.83 -2.75 2.41
C VAL A 366 -17.31 -2.62 2.12
N GLY A 367 -17.93 -1.58 2.68
CA GLY A 367 -19.37 -1.33 2.54
C GLY A 367 -19.82 -1.25 1.08
N ASP A 368 -18.96 -0.76 0.20
CA ASP A 368 -19.22 -0.63 -1.23
C ASP A 368 -19.42 -1.99 -1.92
N ALA A 369 -18.67 -3.04 -1.52
CA ALA A 369 -18.85 -4.39 -2.07
C ALA A 369 -20.25 -4.91 -1.77
N LYS A 370 -20.71 -4.72 -0.53
CA LYS A 370 -22.06 -5.10 -0.09
C LYS A 370 -23.12 -4.29 -0.84
N ALA A 371 -22.96 -2.98 -0.95
CA ALA A 371 -23.91 -2.13 -1.67
C ALA A 371 -24.05 -2.53 -3.15
N MET A 372 -22.93 -2.89 -3.79
CA MET A 372 -22.94 -3.37 -5.18
C MET A 372 -23.59 -4.75 -5.33
N ARG A 373 -23.41 -5.66 -4.36
CA ARG A 373 -24.19 -6.93 -4.32
C ARG A 373 -25.69 -6.69 -4.25
N GLU A 374 -26.12 -5.76 -3.38
CA GLU A 374 -27.54 -5.42 -3.21
C GLU A 374 -28.13 -4.82 -4.49
N LEU A 375 -27.41 -3.88 -5.13
CA LEU A 375 -27.78 -3.33 -6.44
C LEU A 375 -27.88 -4.41 -7.52
N ALA A 376 -26.93 -5.36 -7.55
CA ALA A 376 -26.92 -6.44 -8.53
C ALA A 376 -28.06 -7.46 -8.31
N ALA A 377 -28.51 -7.66 -7.07
CA ALA A 377 -29.58 -8.57 -6.72
C ALA A 377 -30.96 -8.02 -7.09
N ALA A 378 -31.21 -6.74 -6.83
CA ALA A 378 -32.52 -6.10 -7.02
C ALA A 378 -32.42 -4.68 -7.63
N PRO A 379 -31.95 -4.52 -8.89
CA PRO A 379 -31.64 -3.21 -9.47
C PRO A 379 -32.86 -2.27 -9.54
N LYS A 380 -34.07 -2.82 -9.76
CA LYS A 380 -35.31 -2.05 -9.85
C LYS A 380 -35.88 -1.60 -8.50
N GLU A 381 -35.47 -2.24 -7.41
CA GLU A 381 -35.88 -1.90 -6.04
C GLU A 381 -34.87 -0.94 -5.40
N HIS A 382 -33.65 -0.90 -5.92
CA HIS A 382 -32.61 0.02 -5.45
C HIS A 382 -33.03 1.49 -5.64
N PHE A 383 -32.75 2.33 -4.65
CA PHE A 383 -33.21 3.73 -4.58
C PHE A 383 -32.73 4.64 -5.73
N THR A 384 -31.79 4.18 -6.55
CA THR A 384 -31.31 4.90 -7.74
C THR A 384 -32.09 4.56 -9.00
N TRP A 385 -33.00 3.58 -8.99
CA TRP A 385 -33.71 3.13 -10.19
C TRP A 385 -34.45 4.28 -10.88
N ARG A 386 -34.16 4.49 -12.17
CA ARG A 386 -34.77 5.53 -13.04
C ARG A 386 -34.72 6.97 -12.48
N ARG A 387 -33.82 7.25 -11.53
CA ARG A 387 -33.75 8.56 -10.84
C ARG A 387 -33.41 9.75 -11.77
N ARG A 388 -32.79 9.51 -12.93
CA ARG A 388 -32.52 10.54 -13.95
C ARG A 388 -33.73 10.82 -14.86
N PHE A 389 -34.80 10.06 -14.74
CA PHE A 389 -36.09 10.31 -15.38
C PHE A 389 -37.15 10.55 -14.30
N PRO A 390 -37.09 11.66 -13.55
CA PRO A 390 -38.22 12.04 -12.71
C PRO A 390 -39.42 12.25 -13.64
N GLY A 391 -40.40 11.36 -13.51
CA GLY A 391 -41.68 11.46 -14.21
C GLY A 391 -42.52 12.61 -13.69
#